data_AF-Q2QLF6-F1
#
_entry.id   AF-Q2QLF6-F1
#
_cell.length_a   1.000
_cell.length_b   1.000
_cell.length_c   1.000
_cell.angle_alpha   90.00
_cell.angle_beta   90.00
_cell.angle_gamma   90.00
#
_symmetry.space_group_name_H-M   'P 1'
#
loop_
_entity.id
_entity.type
_entity.pdbx_description
1 polymer ?
#
loop_
_entity_poly.entity_id
_entity_poly.type
_entity_poly.pdbx_seq_one_letter_code
_entity_poly.pdbx_strand_id
1 'polypeptide(L)'
;ARRYMELIPKDKQPVAGSEGAQYRKKQLAKQLPAHDQDPSKCHELSPNEVKQMEQFVKKYKNEVLGVGDVKLPKEVEAQACGAGRSTNGSLSTLTTVKGTEDKVAAQKESTYYCFRCKENMREGDPAVYAERAGYDKLWHPSCFVCFTCNELLVDMIYFWKNGKLYCGRHYCDSEKPRCAGCDELIFSNEYTQAEGLNWHLKHFCCFDCDCVLAGEIYVMVNDKPVCKLCYVKNHAVSCQGCHNAIDPEVQRVSYNGFHWHAAPECFICSCCSKCLIGQKFMPIQGMVFCSVDCKKKMSS
;
A
#
# COMPACT_ATOMS: atom_id res chain seq x y z
N ALA A 1 -34.27 5.85 -1.67
CA ALA A 1 -33.44 5.92 -2.89
C ALA A 1 -32.88 7.32 -3.16
N ARG A 2 -33.72 8.35 -3.42
CA ARG A 2 -33.23 9.70 -3.82
C ARG A 2 -32.27 10.35 -2.82
N ARG A 3 -32.65 10.37 -1.54
CA ARG A 3 -31.86 10.96 -0.44
C ARG A 3 -30.55 10.23 -0.15
N TYR A 4 -30.49 8.93 -0.40
CA TYR A 4 -29.24 8.14 -0.28
C TYR A 4 -28.21 8.57 -1.33
N MET A 5 -28.63 8.72 -2.59
CA MET A 5 -27.72 9.12 -3.67
C MET A 5 -27.12 10.51 -3.43
N GLU A 6 -27.90 11.43 -2.85
CA GLU A 6 -27.44 12.78 -2.47
C GLU A 6 -26.31 12.78 -1.42
N LEU A 7 -26.17 11.71 -0.65
CA LEU A 7 -25.13 11.54 0.37
C LEU A 7 -23.84 10.90 -0.17
N ILE A 8 -23.84 10.51 -1.45
CA ILE A 8 -22.63 10.07 -2.17
C ILE A 8 -22.08 11.26 -2.97
N PRO A 9 -20.74 11.46 -2.98
CA PRO A 9 -20.11 12.45 -3.87
C PRO A 9 -20.62 12.34 -5.31
N LYS A 10 -20.96 13.47 -5.95
CA LYS A 10 -21.62 13.50 -7.26
C LYS A 10 -20.85 12.74 -8.34
N ASP A 11 -19.54 12.86 -8.33
CA ASP A 11 -18.59 12.18 -9.22
C ASP A 11 -18.50 10.66 -8.98
N LYS A 12 -19.05 10.16 -7.87
CA LYS A 12 -19.03 8.74 -7.48
C LYS A 12 -20.42 8.10 -7.43
N GLN A 13 -21.49 8.82 -7.78
CA GLN A 13 -22.85 8.30 -7.77
C GLN A 13 -23.03 7.23 -8.87
N PRO A 14 -23.54 6.03 -8.54
CA PRO A 14 -23.61 4.90 -9.49
C PRO A 14 -24.81 4.97 -10.43
N VAL A 15 -25.08 6.14 -11.03
CA VAL A 15 -26.17 6.33 -11.98
C VAL A 15 -25.76 5.78 -13.34
N ALA A 16 -26.56 4.88 -13.92
CA ALA A 16 -26.25 4.25 -15.21
C ALA A 16 -25.92 5.29 -16.30
N GLY A 17 -24.81 5.10 -17.02
CA GLY A 17 -24.33 6.00 -18.06
C GLY A 17 -23.54 7.23 -17.55
N SER A 18 -23.51 7.51 -16.24
CA SER A 18 -22.76 8.62 -15.68
C SER A 18 -21.26 8.32 -15.49
N GLU A 19 -20.47 9.37 -15.27
CA GLU A 19 -19.06 9.26 -14.85
C GLU A 19 -18.90 8.43 -13.57
N GLY A 20 -19.82 8.58 -12.60
CA GLY A 20 -19.79 7.81 -11.36
C GLY A 20 -20.01 6.32 -11.55
N ALA A 21 -20.81 5.90 -12.54
CA ALA A 21 -20.93 4.48 -12.91
C ALA A 21 -19.65 3.94 -13.55
N GLN A 22 -18.98 4.72 -14.41
CA GLN A 22 -17.69 4.34 -14.99
C GLN A 22 -16.60 4.24 -13.92
N TYR A 23 -16.56 5.22 -13.02
CA TYR A 23 -15.68 5.25 -11.87
C TYR A 23 -15.89 4.00 -10.99
N ARG A 24 -17.16 3.69 -10.66
CA ARG A 24 -17.51 2.50 -9.88
C ARG A 24 -17.04 1.20 -10.53
N LYS A 25 -17.18 1.06 -11.85
CA LYS A 25 -16.67 -0.11 -12.59
C LYS A 25 -15.15 -0.25 -12.45
N LYS A 26 -14.41 0.86 -12.56
CA LYS A 26 -12.95 0.88 -12.34
C LYS A 26 -12.59 0.51 -10.90
N GLN A 27 -13.33 1.03 -9.91
CA GLN A 27 -13.10 0.71 -8.50
C GLN A 27 -13.36 -0.75 -8.19
N LEU A 28 -14.43 -1.35 -8.74
CA LEU A 28 -14.73 -2.77 -8.54
C LEU A 28 -13.56 -3.66 -8.95
N ALA A 29 -12.97 -3.41 -10.13
CA ALA A 29 -11.83 -4.17 -10.62
C ALA A 29 -10.57 -4.03 -9.72
N LYS A 30 -10.35 -2.84 -9.15
CA LYS A 30 -9.22 -2.58 -8.25
C LYS A 30 -9.44 -3.11 -6.84
N GLN A 31 -10.65 -2.96 -6.30
CA GLN A 31 -10.98 -3.32 -4.92
C GLN A 31 -11.26 -4.81 -4.77
N LEU A 32 -11.67 -5.49 -5.85
CA LEU A 32 -11.99 -6.91 -5.89
C LEU A 32 -11.40 -7.57 -7.16
N PRO A 33 -10.06 -7.68 -7.27
CA PRO A 33 -9.45 -8.39 -8.38
C PRO A 33 -9.91 -9.85 -8.43
N ALA A 34 -10.23 -10.37 -9.62
CA ALA A 34 -10.74 -11.73 -9.76
C ALA A 34 -9.72 -12.79 -9.29
N HIS A 35 -8.43 -12.56 -9.59
CA HIS A 35 -7.31 -13.42 -9.16
C HIS A 35 -7.07 -13.41 -7.64
N ASP A 36 -7.73 -12.54 -6.86
CA ASP A 36 -7.67 -12.60 -5.39
C ASP A 36 -8.71 -13.57 -4.80
N GLN A 37 -9.64 -14.07 -5.62
CA GLN A 37 -10.82 -14.82 -5.14
C GLN A 37 -11.07 -16.13 -5.88
N ASP A 38 -10.60 -16.24 -7.12
CA ASP A 38 -10.83 -17.38 -8.00
C ASP A 38 -9.48 -17.94 -8.48
N PRO A 39 -9.06 -19.13 -8.03
CA PRO A 39 -7.82 -19.76 -8.46
C PRO A 39 -7.71 -19.94 -9.98
N SER A 40 -8.83 -20.06 -10.70
CA SER A 40 -8.84 -20.19 -12.16
C SER A 40 -8.47 -18.90 -12.90
N LYS A 41 -8.39 -17.78 -12.18
CA LYS A 41 -7.99 -16.47 -12.70
C LYS A 41 -6.53 -16.15 -12.42
N CYS A 42 -5.82 -17.02 -11.70
CA CYS A 42 -4.39 -16.86 -11.41
C CYS A 42 -3.54 -17.51 -12.51
N HIS A 43 -2.31 -17.04 -12.70
CA HIS A 43 -1.46 -17.52 -13.81
C HIS A 43 -0.90 -18.94 -13.57
N GLU A 44 -0.34 -19.23 -12.39
CA GLU A 44 0.39 -20.48 -12.14
C GLU A 44 0.32 -20.96 -10.68
N LEU A 45 -0.87 -21.30 -10.18
CA LEU A 45 -0.99 -21.91 -8.85
C LEU A 45 -0.76 -23.42 -8.90
N SER A 46 0.07 -23.94 -8.01
CA SER A 46 0.18 -25.39 -7.76
C SER A 46 -1.11 -25.94 -7.13
N PRO A 47 -1.39 -27.26 -7.20
CA PRO A 47 -2.57 -27.85 -6.56
C PRO A 47 -2.66 -27.60 -5.06
N ASN A 48 -1.52 -27.42 -4.38
CA ASN A 48 -1.48 -27.08 -2.96
C ASN A 48 -1.86 -25.61 -2.73
N GLU A 49 -1.34 -24.69 -3.55
CA GLU A 49 -1.68 -23.27 -3.46
C GLU A 49 -3.15 -22.99 -3.80
N VAL A 50 -3.72 -23.73 -4.76
CA VAL A 50 -5.16 -23.68 -5.05
C VAL A 50 -5.96 -23.99 -3.78
N LYS A 51 -5.64 -25.08 -3.07
CA LYS A 51 -6.31 -25.43 -1.81
C LYS A 51 -6.15 -24.35 -0.74
N GLN A 52 -4.95 -23.77 -0.62
CA GLN A 52 -4.70 -22.69 0.34
C GLN A 52 -5.52 -21.43 0.01
N MET A 53 -5.63 -21.08 -1.27
CA MET A 53 -6.44 -19.96 -1.74
C MET A 53 -7.93 -20.21 -1.50
N GLU A 54 -8.45 -21.39 -1.82
CA GLU A 54 -9.84 -21.75 -1.54
C GLU A 54 -10.18 -21.68 -0.05
N GLN A 55 -9.28 -22.18 0.81
CA GLN A 55 -9.42 -22.09 2.26
C GLN A 55 -9.39 -20.63 2.74
N PHE A 56 -8.48 -19.83 2.22
CA PHE A 56 -8.37 -18.40 2.52
C PHE A 56 -9.66 -17.66 2.13
N VAL A 57 -10.17 -17.91 0.93
CA VAL A 57 -11.42 -17.32 0.42
C VAL A 57 -12.62 -17.73 1.25
N LYS A 58 -12.74 -19.02 1.58
CA LYS A 58 -13.79 -19.53 2.45
C LYS A 58 -13.74 -18.89 3.83
N LYS A 59 -12.54 -18.76 4.41
CA LYS A 59 -12.34 -18.17 5.74
C LYS A 59 -12.83 -16.72 5.78
N TYR A 60 -12.33 -15.86 4.89
CA TYR A 60 -12.71 -14.45 4.95
C TYR A 60 -14.20 -14.23 4.65
N LYS A 61 -14.80 -15.04 3.76
CA LYS A 61 -16.24 -14.98 3.44
C LYS A 61 -17.09 -15.24 4.68
N ASN A 62 -16.65 -16.17 5.53
CA ASN A 62 -17.38 -16.57 6.72
C ASN A 62 -17.14 -15.63 7.91
N GLU A 63 -15.95 -15.06 8.03
CA GLU A 63 -15.53 -14.36 9.25
C GLU A 63 -15.66 -12.85 9.16
N VAL A 64 -15.24 -12.25 8.04
CA VAL A 64 -14.99 -10.79 7.97
C VAL A 64 -15.67 -10.08 6.81
N LEU A 65 -16.09 -10.83 5.78
CA LEU A 65 -16.80 -10.28 4.63
C LEU A 65 -18.24 -9.94 5.01
N GLY A 66 -18.71 -8.78 4.55
CA GLY A 66 -20.13 -8.42 4.61
C GLY A 66 -20.54 -7.48 3.48
N VAL A 67 -21.83 -7.19 3.43
CA VAL A 67 -22.43 -6.16 2.55
C VAL A 67 -22.99 -5.07 3.44
N GLY A 68 -22.77 -3.81 3.08
CA GLY A 68 -23.27 -2.68 3.85
C GLY A 68 -24.78 -2.53 3.67
N ASP A 69 -25.54 -2.54 4.77
CA ASP A 69 -26.99 -2.33 4.75
C ASP A 69 -27.31 -0.84 4.87
N VAL A 70 -28.14 -0.32 3.97
CA VAL A 70 -28.59 1.08 4.01
C VAL A 70 -30.00 1.15 4.60
N LYS A 71 -30.13 1.70 5.80
CA LYS A 71 -31.41 1.80 6.55
C LYS A 71 -31.52 3.15 7.25
N LEU A 72 -32.73 3.56 7.61
CA LEU A 72 -32.90 4.72 8.49
C LEU A 72 -32.59 4.31 9.93
N PRO A 73 -31.86 5.14 10.71
CA PRO A 73 -31.49 4.74 12.07
C PRO A 73 -32.65 4.35 12.99
N LYS A 74 -33.78 5.06 12.89
CA LYS A 74 -35.01 4.75 13.64
C LYS A 74 -35.61 3.38 13.33
N GLU A 75 -35.45 2.89 12.10
CA GLU A 75 -36.00 1.58 11.69
C GLU A 75 -35.25 0.43 12.36
N VAL A 76 -33.93 0.59 12.54
CA VAL A 76 -33.08 -0.42 13.17
C VAL A 76 -33.31 -0.49 14.69
N GLU A 77 -33.53 0.66 15.35
CA GLU A 77 -33.93 0.69 16.77
C GLU A 77 -35.24 -0.06 17.01
N ALA A 78 -36.26 0.16 16.16
CA ALA A 78 -37.53 -0.54 16.27
C ALA A 78 -37.40 -2.08 16.09
N GLN A 79 -36.49 -2.51 15.21
CA GLN A 79 -36.19 -3.94 15.00
C GLN A 79 -35.45 -4.57 16.18
N ALA A 80 -34.53 -3.85 16.82
CA ALA A 80 -33.84 -4.31 18.02
C ALA A 80 -34.78 -4.45 19.23
N CYS A 81 -35.78 -3.55 19.37
CA CYS A 81 -36.78 -3.63 20.44
C CYS A 81 -37.80 -4.77 20.24
N GLY A 82 -38.00 -5.26 19.00
CA GLY A 82 -38.90 -6.37 18.68
C GLY A 82 -38.29 -7.77 18.88
N ALA A 83 -36.96 -7.86 18.95
CA ALA A 83 -36.22 -9.11 19.17
C ALA A 83 -35.68 -9.17 20.60
N GLY A 84 -36.54 -9.48 21.57
CA GLY A 84 -36.17 -9.51 22.99
C GLY A 84 -34.97 -10.41 23.30
N ARG A 85 -33.90 -9.81 23.83
CA ARG A 85 -33.01 -10.47 24.81
C ARG A 85 -32.36 -9.44 25.72
N SER A 86 -32.65 -9.57 27.02
CA SER A 86 -31.95 -8.88 28.11
C SER A 86 -30.44 -9.10 28.03
N THR A 87 -29.69 -8.01 28.08
CA THR A 87 -28.42 -7.93 28.80
C THR A 87 -28.23 -6.50 29.29
N ASN A 88 -27.95 -6.38 30.60
CA ASN A 88 -27.70 -5.16 31.36
C ASN A 88 -26.45 -4.38 30.92
N GLY A 89 -26.51 -3.04 31.09
CA GLY A 89 -25.37 -2.13 31.33
C GLY A 89 -24.70 -1.57 30.06
N SER A 90 -24.52 -0.27 29.84
CA SER A 90 -24.53 0.87 30.76
C SER A 90 -25.03 2.11 30.03
N LEU A 91 -26.11 2.71 30.54
CA LEU A 91 -26.55 4.04 30.15
C LEU A 91 -25.82 5.02 31.07
N SER A 92 -24.90 5.79 30.51
CA SER A 92 -24.15 6.81 31.24
C SER A 92 -25.09 7.96 31.60
N THR A 93 -25.58 7.98 32.84
CA THR A 93 -26.34 9.08 33.43
C THR A 93 -25.41 10.26 33.67
N LEU A 94 -25.58 11.35 32.93
CA LEU A 94 -24.98 12.66 33.25
C LEU A 94 -25.94 13.47 34.13
N THR A 95 -25.33 14.06 35.15
CA THR A 95 -25.87 14.78 36.30
C THR A 95 -26.57 16.08 35.94
N THR A 96 -27.73 16.30 36.57
CA THR A 96 -28.52 17.53 36.53
C THR A 96 -27.81 18.68 37.27
N VAL A 97 -27.62 19.81 36.60
CA VAL A 97 -27.44 21.12 37.25
C VAL A 97 -28.49 22.08 36.70
N LYS A 98 -29.31 22.66 37.58
CA LYS A 98 -30.35 23.65 37.27
C LYS A 98 -29.71 25.02 36.96
N GLY A 99 -30.23 25.72 35.95
CA GLY A 99 -29.97 27.15 35.77
C GLY A 99 -30.58 27.78 34.52
N THR A 100 -31.71 28.46 34.73
CA THR A 100 -32.28 29.63 34.01
C THR A 100 -32.70 29.53 32.53
N GLU A 101 -33.90 30.07 32.31
CA GLU A 101 -34.70 30.09 31.09
C GLU A 101 -34.12 31.03 30.03
N ASP A 102 -33.92 30.52 28.81
CA ASP A 102 -33.86 31.34 27.59
C ASP A 102 -34.44 30.55 26.41
N LYS A 103 -35.38 31.18 25.70
CA LYS A 103 -36.08 30.63 24.54
C LYS A 103 -35.16 30.57 23.32
N VAL A 104 -34.47 29.44 23.15
CA VAL A 104 -33.85 29.04 21.89
C VAL A 104 -34.64 27.84 21.36
N ALA A 105 -35.09 27.90 20.10
CA ALA A 105 -35.79 26.81 19.45
C ALA A 105 -35.01 25.50 19.66
N ALA A 106 -35.62 24.55 20.39
CA ALA A 106 -35.01 23.29 20.75
C ALA A 106 -34.65 22.51 19.49
N GLN A 107 -33.41 22.65 19.02
CA GLN A 107 -32.83 21.73 18.06
C GLN A 107 -32.69 20.39 18.80
N LYS A 108 -33.56 19.46 18.45
CA LYS A 108 -33.50 18.09 18.96
C LYS A 108 -32.11 17.54 18.62
N GLU A 109 -31.26 17.35 19.62
CA GLU A 109 -29.93 16.77 19.43
C GLU A 109 -30.08 15.44 18.70
N SER A 110 -29.37 15.28 17.57
CA SER A 110 -29.36 14.01 16.86
C SER A 110 -28.76 12.94 17.75
N THR A 111 -29.48 11.84 17.93
CA THR A 111 -29.05 10.69 18.73
C THR A 111 -28.07 9.78 17.98
N TYR A 112 -27.81 10.05 16.69
CA TYR A 112 -27.03 9.18 15.82
C TYR A 112 -25.72 9.83 15.40
N TYR A 113 -24.62 9.12 15.59
CA TYR A 113 -23.27 9.60 15.32
C TYR A 113 -22.55 8.68 14.35
N CYS A 114 -21.82 9.25 13.39
CA CYS A 114 -21.03 8.46 12.48
C CYS A 114 -19.77 7.90 13.15
N PHE A 115 -19.58 6.59 13.10
CA PHE A 115 -18.44 5.88 13.65
C PHE A 115 -17.10 6.37 13.10
N ARG A 116 -17.05 6.84 11.84
CA ARG A 116 -15.82 7.34 11.21
C ARG A 116 -15.55 8.82 11.51
N CYS A 117 -16.42 9.73 11.07
CA CYS A 117 -16.17 11.18 11.19
C CYS A 117 -16.56 11.76 12.55
N LYS A 118 -17.24 10.99 13.40
CA LYS A 118 -17.74 11.39 14.74
C LYS A 118 -18.79 12.50 14.74
N GLU A 119 -19.18 12.99 13.56
CA GLU A 119 -20.25 13.97 13.38
C GLU A 119 -21.65 13.36 13.49
N ASN A 120 -22.60 14.21 13.85
CA ASN A 120 -24.03 13.90 13.96
C ASN A 120 -24.63 13.58 12.58
N MET A 121 -25.47 12.56 12.52
CA MET A 121 -26.30 12.26 11.35
C MET A 121 -27.57 13.10 11.39
N ARG A 122 -28.03 13.62 10.24
CA ARG A 122 -29.29 14.37 10.21
C ARG A 122 -30.47 13.43 10.34
N GLU A 123 -31.51 13.88 11.05
CA GLU A 123 -32.74 13.12 11.18
C GLU A 123 -33.37 12.86 9.79
N GLY A 124 -33.67 11.60 9.50
CA GLY A 124 -34.22 11.15 8.22
C GLY A 124 -33.17 10.89 7.13
N ASP A 125 -31.88 11.08 7.39
CA ASP A 125 -30.82 10.60 6.49
C ASP A 125 -30.56 9.10 6.73
N PRO A 126 -30.33 8.31 5.66
CA PRO A 126 -29.96 6.91 5.80
C PRO A 126 -28.53 6.77 6.33
N ALA A 127 -28.33 5.72 7.12
CA ALA A 127 -27.02 5.26 7.58
C ALA A 127 -26.66 3.93 6.93
N VAL A 128 -25.36 3.68 6.80
CA VAL A 128 -24.83 2.37 6.44
C VAL A 128 -24.52 1.60 7.72
N TYR A 129 -24.93 0.34 7.76
CA TYR A 129 -24.66 -0.63 8.80
C TYR A 129 -23.76 -1.74 8.27
N ALA A 130 -22.90 -2.25 9.14
CA ALA A 130 -22.02 -3.38 8.84
C ALA A 130 -22.22 -4.46 9.90
N GLU A 131 -22.94 -5.52 9.56
CA GLU A 131 -23.21 -6.66 10.46
C GLU A 131 -21.94 -7.15 11.18
N ARG A 132 -20.83 -7.32 10.45
CA ARG A 132 -19.55 -7.80 11.02
C ARG A 132 -18.93 -6.84 12.04
N ALA A 133 -19.30 -5.57 11.99
CA ALA A 133 -18.84 -4.54 12.91
C ALA A 133 -19.76 -4.35 14.13
N GLY A 134 -20.93 -5.00 14.12
CA GLY A 134 -22.02 -4.77 15.07
C GLY A 134 -22.97 -3.64 14.60
N TYR A 135 -24.23 -3.75 15.00
CA TYR A 135 -25.28 -2.77 14.67
C TYR A 135 -25.21 -1.49 15.52
N ASP A 136 -24.29 -1.42 16.48
CA ASP A 136 -23.99 -0.24 17.30
C ASP A 136 -23.17 0.83 16.54
N LYS A 137 -22.70 0.51 15.32
CA LYS A 137 -21.87 1.39 14.51
C LYS A 137 -22.62 1.82 13.25
N LEU A 138 -22.59 3.12 13.01
CA LEU A 138 -23.29 3.79 11.93
C LEU A 138 -22.28 4.54 11.06
N TRP A 139 -22.43 4.50 9.75
CA TRP A 139 -21.63 5.33 8.85
C TRP A 139 -22.50 6.19 7.95
N HIS A 140 -22.10 7.43 7.71
CA HIS A 140 -22.62 8.14 6.56
C HIS A 140 -22.26 7.34 5.30
N PRO A 141 -23.10 7.33 4.25
CA PRO A 141 -22.76 6.71 2.97
C PRO A 141 -21.37 7.12 2.43
N SER A 142 -21.04 8.41 2.51
CA SER A 142 -19.72 8.96 2.13
C SER A 142 -18.58 8.58 3.08
N CYS A 143 -18.90 8.17 4.31
CA CYS A 143 -17.92 7.78 5.31
C CYS A 143 -17.62 6.28 5.30
N PHE A 144 -18.44 5.46 4.63
CA PHE A 144 -18.25 4.02 4.53
C PHE A 144 -17.21 3.67 3.46
N VAL A 145 -15.93 3.78 3.83
CA VAL A 145 -14.78 3.65 2.91
C VAL A 145 -13.74 2.68 3.44
N CYS A 146 -12.87 2.20 2.56
CA CYS A 146 -11.67 1.47 2.94
C CYS A 146 -10.71 2.36 3.72
N PHE A 147 -10.18 1.85 4.83
CA PHE A 147 -9.22 2.53 5.69
C PHE A 147 -7.91 2.89 4.98
N THR A 148 -7.48 2.09 3.99
CA THR A 148 -6.21 2.28 3.29
C THR A 148 -6.33 3.26 2.12
N CYS A 149 -7.26 3.05 1.19
CA CYS A 149 -7.39 3.92 0.00
C CYS A 149 -8.48 5.00 0.10
N ASN A 150 -9.27 5.02 1.17
CA ASN A 150 -10.42 5.93 1.33
C ASN A 150 -11.49 5.80 0.23
N GLU A 151 -11.48 4.72 -0.56
CA GLU A 151 -12.50 4.48 -1.57
C GLU A 151 -13.77 3.89 -0.99
N LEU A 152 -14.91 4.33 -1.54
CA LEU A 152 -16.25 3.92 -1.11
C LEU A 152 -16.40 2.40 -1.18
N LEU A 153 -17.00 1.85 -0.13
CA LEU A 153 -17.40 0.45 -0.03
C LEU A 153 -18.93 0.30 -0.04
N VAL A 154 -19.65 1.43 -0.03
CA VAL A 154 -21.10 1.43 -0.04
C VAL A 154 -21.62 0.85 -1.37
N ASP A 155 -22.70 0.08 -1.28
CA ASP A 155 -23.24 -0.78 -2.34
C ASP A 155 -22.27 -1.88 -2.85
N MET A 156 -21.13 -2.11 -2.20
CA MET A 156 -20.18 -3.20 -2.48
C MET A 156 -20.05 -4.12 -1.27
N ILE A 157 -19.15 -5.10 -1.36
CA ILE A 157 -18.69 -5.88 -0.21
C ILE A 157 -17.59 -5.11 0.55
N TYR A 158 -17.54 -5.33 1.86
CA TYR A 158 -16.51 -4.81 2.75
C TYR A 158 -15.89 -5.95 3.57
N PHE A 159 -14.72 -5.68 4.14
CA PHE A 159 -14.02 -6.58 5.05
C PHE A 159 -13.80 -5.86 6.39
N TRP A 160 -14.27 -6.45 7.48
CA TRP A 160 -14.10 -5.90 8.83
C TRP A 160 -12.95 -6.58 9.56
N LYS A 161 -11.91 -5.82 9.90
CA LYS A 161 -10.73 -6.33 10.61
C LYS A 161 -10.22 -5.27 11.57
N ASN A 162 -9.94 -5.65 12.82
CA ASN A 162 -9.31 -4.79 13.83
C ASN A 162 -9.97 -3.40 13.96
N GLY A 163 -11.31 -3.36 13.98
CA GLY A 163 -12.06 -2.11 14.13
C GLY A 163 -12.13 -1.22 12.88
N LYS A 164 -11.70 -1.74 11.72
CA LYS A 164 -11.55 -0.97 10.48
C LYS A 164 -12.22 -1.68 9.29
N LEU A 165 -12.70 -0.87 8.35
CA LEU A 165 -13.26 -1.32 7.07
C LEU A 165 -12.16 -1.38 6.01
N TYR A 166 -12.13 -2.46 5.23
CA TYR A 166 -11.20 -2.65 4.13
C TYR A 166 -11.95 -3.05 2.84
N CYS A 167 -11.42 -2.67 1.68
CA CYS A 167 -11.78 -3.33 0.43
C CYS A 167 -11.12 -4.72 0.36
N GLY A 168 -11.56 -5.58 -0.57
CA GLY A 168 -10.99 -6.92 -0.69
C GLY A 168 -9.49 -6.92 -0.96
N ARG A 169 -9.02 -6.07 -1.86
CA ARG A 169 -7.59 -5.93 -2.16
C ARG A 169 -6.76 -5.62 -0.92
N HIS A 170 -7.07 -4.54 -0.20
CA HIS A 170 -6.30 -4.17 1.00
C HIS A 170 -6.49 -5.12 2.18
N TYR A 171 -7.63 -5.80 2.29
CA TYR A 171 -7.77 -6.89 3.25
C TYR A 171 -6.80 -8.02 2.90
N CYS A 172 -6.82 -8.49 1.64
CA CYS A 172 -5.94 -9.56 1.15
C CYS A 172 -4.45 -9.20 1.30
N ASP A 173 -4.06 -7.97 0.95
CA ASP A 173 -2.68 -7.48 1.11
C ASP A 173 -2.22 -7.48 2.57
N SER A 174 -3.16 -7.43 3.53
CA SER A 174 -2.86 -7.49 4.97
C SER A 174 -2.77 -8.91 5.52
N GLU A 175 -3.07 -9.93 4.71
CA GLU A 175 -3.09 -11.35 5.06
C GLU A 175 -2.07 -12.18 4.28
N LYS A 176 -1.78 -11.80 3.03
CA LYS A 176 -0.89 -12.49 2.10
C LYS A 176 0.02 -11.48 1.37
N PRO A 177 1.30 -11.80 1.16
CA PRO A 177 2.17 -10.95 0.37
C PRO A 177 1.69 -10.93 -1.09
N ARG A 178 1.81 -9.79 -1.76
CA ARG A 178 1.47 -9.63 -3.19
C ARG A 178 2.72 -9.48 -4.03
N CYS A 179 2.78 -10.22 -5.13
CA CYS A 179 3.88 -10.18 -6.08
C CYS A 179 3.85 -8.87 -6.88
N ALA A 180 4.90 -8.07 -6.80
CA ALA A 180 5.01 -6.82 -7.56
C ALA A 180 5.11 -7.02 -9.09
N GLY A 181 5.54 -8.21 -9.54
CA GLY A 181 5.63 -8.52 -10.96
C GLY A 181 4.30 -8.87 -11.63
N CYS A 182 3.49 -9.73 -11.00
CA CYS A 182 2.23 -10.24 -11.59
C CYS A 182 0.96 -9.69 -10.93
N ASP A 183 1.09 -8.90 -9.87
CA ASP A 183 -0.01 -8.35 -9.08
C ASP A 183 -0.88 -9.40 -8.35
N GLU A 184 -0.44 -10.66 -8.22
CA GLU A 184 -1.20 -11.71 -7.53
C GLU A 184 -0.71 -11.95 -6.09
N LEU A 185 -1.60 -12.46 -5.23
CA LEU A 185 -1.24 -12.92 -3.90
C LEU A 185 -0.32 -14.15 -3.99
N ILE A 186 0.70 -14.17 -3.14
CA ILE A 186 1.66 -15.26 -3.04
C ILE A 186 1.17 -16.23 -1.97
N PHE A 187 0.76 -17.42 -2.40
CA PHE A 187 0.35 -18.50 -1.49
C PHE A 187 1.50 -19.41 -1.09
N SER A 188 2.50 -19.57 -1.97
CA SER A 188 3.77 -20.24 -1.66
C SER A 188 4.38 -19.77 -0.35
N ASN A 189 4.98 -20.71 0.39
CA ASN A 189 5.79 -20.40 1.57
C ASN A 189 7.17 -19.83 1.19
N GLU A 190 7.59 -20.04 -0.05
CA GLU A 190 8.86 -19.55 -0.60
C GLU A 190 8.60 -18.42 -1.59
N TYR A 191 9.17 -17.26 -1.31
CA TYR A 191 9.11 -16.06 -2.14
C TYR A 191 10.32 -15.17 -1.81
N THR A 192 10.59 -14.16 -2.63
CA THR A 192 11.72 -13.25 -2.40
C THR A 192 11.23 -11.84 -2.08
N GLN A 193 11.97 -11.18 -1.20
CA GLN A 193 11.79 -9.77 -0.85
C GLN A 193 12.97 -8.99 -1.41
N ALA A 194 12.67 -8.02 -2.26
CA ALA A 194 13.67 -7.20 -2.94
C ALA A 194 13.07 -5.81 -3.19
N GLU A 195 13.88 -4.76 -2.99
CA GLU A 195 13.45 -3.36 -3.17
C GLU A 195 12.20 -2.97 -2.34
N GLY A 196 12.04 -3.56 -1.15
CA GLY A 196 10.88 -3.33 -0.28
C GLY A 196 9.57 -3.95 -0.79
N LEU A 197 9.63 -4.81 -1.80
CA LEU A 197 8.50 -5.47 -2.44
C LEU A 197 8.62 -6.99 -2.33
N ASN A 198 7.49 -7.69 -2.49
CA ASN A 198 7.45 -9.16 -2.51
C ASN A 198 7.31 -9.64 -3.95
N TRP A 199 7.90 -10.80 -4.23
CA TRP A 199 7.91 -11.38 -5.57
C TRP A 199 7.79 -12.90 -5.49
N HIS A 200 6.99 -13.50 -6.36
CA HIS A 200 7.18 -14.91 -6.68
C HIS A 200 8.62 -15.11 -7.19
N LEU A 201 9.26 -16.24 -6.85
CA LEU A 201 10.66 -16.50 -7.22
C LEU A 201 10.89 -16.32 -8.74
N LYS A 202 9.96 -16.80 -9.57
CA LYS A 202 10.00 -16.69 -11.03
C LYS A 202 9.75 -15.28 -11.59
N HIS A 203 9.27 -14.34 -10.77
CA HIS A 203 8.93 -12.98 -11.21
C HIS A 203 9.97 -11.95 -10.78
N PHE A 204 11.00 -12.36 -10.04
CA PHE A 204 12.15 -11.53 -9.76
C PHE A 204 13.34 -12.05 -10.57
N CYS A 205 13.49 -11.50 -11.77
CA CYS A 205 14.44 -11.97 -12.78
C CYS A 205 15.32 -10.84 -13.30
N CYS A 206 16.51 -11.21 -13.78
CA CYS A 206 17.42 -10.30 -14.46
C CYS A 206 16.76 -9.73 -15.71
N PHE A 207 16.75 -8.41 -15.85
CA PHE A 207 16.16 -7.75 -17.01
C PHE A 207 16.88 -8.09 -18.33
N ASP A 208 18.16 -8.45 -18.28
CA ASP A 208 18.96 -8.70 -19.47
C ASP A 208 18.91 -10.16 -19.96
N CYS A 209 18.64 -11.12 -19.09
CA CYS A 209 18.73 -12.55 -19.42
C CYS A 209 17.65 -13.43 -18.81
N ASP A 210 16.67 -12.84 -18.11
CA ASP A 210 15.54 -13.51 -17.48
C ASP A 210 15.88 -14.59 -16.43
N CYS A 211 17.15 -14.70 -16.01
CA CYS A 211 17.52 -15.62 -14.94
C CYS A 211 16.90 -15.18 -13.60
N VAL A 212 16.41 -16.14 -12.81
CA VAL A 212 15.87 -15.88 -11.47
C VAL A 212 16.95 -15.29 -10.57
N LEU A 213 16.60 -14.22 -9.84
CA LEU A 213 17.51 -13.49 -8.95
C LEU A 213 17.25 -13.77 -7.46
N ALA A 214 16.26 -14.61 -7.14
CA ALA A 214 15.97 -14.94 -5.76
C ALA A 214 17.16 -15.64 -5.09
N GLY A 215 17.75 -15.01 -4.06
CA GLY A 215 18.95 -15.51 -3.37
C GLY A 215 20.28 -15.17 -4.08
N GLU A 216 20.22 -14.54 -5.26
CA GLU A 216 21.39 -14.17 -6.05
C GLU A 216 21.73 -12.68 -5.86
N ILE A 217 22.99 -12.34 -6.13
CA ILE A 217 23.44 -10.95 -6.13
C ILE A 217 23.00 -10.27 -7.43
N TYR A 218 22.34 -9.12 -7.29
CA TYR A 218 21.87 -8.30 -8.38
C TYR A 218 22.23 -6.82 -8.17
N VAL A 219 22.12 -6.03 -9.23
CA VAL A 219 22.33 -4.58 -9.21
C VAL A 219 21.14 -3.91 -9.89
N MET A 220 20.62 -2.85 -9.29
CA MET A 220 19.59 -2.02 -9.89
C MET A 220 20.22 -1.05 -10.90
N VAL A 221 19.90 -1.24 -12.18
CA VAL A 221 20.33 -0.37 -13.28
C VAL A 221 19.10 0.26 -13.90
N ASN A 222 18.94 1.58 -13.78
CA ASN A 222 17.76 2.31 -14.25
C ASN A 222 16.44 1.69 -13.73
N ASP A 223 16.38 1.41 -12.42
CA ASP A 223 15.25 0.77 -11.74
C ASP A 223 14.91 -0.66 -12.22
N LYS A 224 15.86 -1.32 -12.89
CA LYS A 224 15.73 -2.70 -13.36
C LYS A 224 16.78 -3.61 -12.71
N PRO A 225 16.39 -4.75 -12.13
CA PRO A 225 17.33 -5.66 -11.51
C PRO A 225 18.13 -6.41 -12.59
N VAL A 226 19.45 -6.42 -12.48
CA VAL A 226 20.38 -7.09 -13.40
C VAL A 226 21.30 -8.02 -12.62
N CYS A 227 21.45 -9.27 -13.06
CA CYS A 227 22.35 -10.23 -12.42
C CYS A 227 23.81 -9.76 -12.50
N LYS A 228 24.66 -10.21 -11.57
CA LYS A 228 26.09 -9.85 -11.55
C LYS A 228 26.78 -10.06 -12.90
N LEU A 229 26.51 -11.17 -13.59
CA LEU A 229 27.13 -11.49 -14.87
C LEU A 229 26.75 -10.49 -15.97
N CYS A 230 25.45 -10.16 -16.11
CA CYS A 230 25.00 -9.16 -17.08
C CYS A 230 25.47 -7.76 -16.70
N TYR A 231 25.51 -7.43 -15.40
CA TYR A 231 26.05 -6.15 -14.93
C TYR A 231 27.51 -6.00 -15.35
N VAL A 232 28.38 -6.96 -15.02
CA VAL A 232 29.81 -6.89 -15.39
C VAL A 232 30.01 -6.82 -16.90
N LYS A 233 29.17 -7.52 -17.67
CA LYS A 233 29.28 -7.57 -19.14
C LYS A 233 28.82 -6.29 -19.84
N ASN A 234 27.69 -5.72 -19.41
CA ASN A 234 26.97 -4.69 -20.18
C ASN A 234 26.89 -3.33 -19.47
N HIS A 235 27.00 -3.32 -18.13
CA HIS A 235 26.69 -2.15 -17.29
C HIS A 235 27.83 -1.77 -16.34
N ALA A 236 28.98 -2.45 -16.43
CA ALA A 236 30.06 -2.30 -15.49
C ALA A 236 30.55 -0.86 -15.45
N VAL A 237 30.58 -0.32 -14.23
CA VAL A 237 31.27 0.94 -13.98
C VAL A 237 32.77 0.69 -14.07
N SER A 238 33.43 1.38 -15.00
CA SER A 238 34.87 1.32 -15.17
C SER A 238 35.59 2.24 -14.19
N CYS A 239 36.68 1.75 -13.62
CA CYS A 239 37.55 2.54 -12.77
C CYS A 239 38.29 3.60 -13.59
N GLN A 240 38.22 4.85 -13.16
CA GLN A 240 38.91 5.97 -13.81
C GLN A 240 40.43 5.90 -13.64
N GLY A 241 40.94 5.15 -12.65
CA GLY A 241 42.37 4.98 -12.41
C GLY A 241 43.02 3.87 -13.25
N CYS A 242 42.42 2.67 -13.29
CA CYS A 242 42.99 1.50 -13.96
C CYS A 242 42.22 1.05 -15.21
N HIS A 243 41.09 1.69 -15.52
CA HIS A 243 40.18 1.37 -16.63
C HIS A 243 39.52 -0.02 -16.61
N ASN A 244 39.78 -0.83 -15.57
CA ASN A 244 39.10 -2.11 -15.37
C ASN A 244 37.73 -1.92 -14.71
N ALA A 245 36.83 -2.89 -14.92
CA ALA A 245 35.53 -2.94 -14.28
C ALA A 245 35.64 -2.98 -12.75
N ILE A 246 34.75 -2.27 -12.08
CA ILE A 246 34.58 -2.34 -10.63
C ILE A 246 33.51 -3.38 -10.32
N ASP A 247 33.88 -4.41 -9.55
CA ASP A 247 32.93 -5.43 -9.08
C ASP A 247 31.79 -4.75 -8.30
N PRO A 248 30.51 -5.02 -8.59
CA PRO A 248 29.41 -4.39 -7.89
C PRO A 248 29.38 -4.67 -6.38
N GLU A 249 30.03 -5.73 -5.90
CA GLU A 249 30.09 -6.10 -4.47
C GLU A 249 31.15 -5.33 -3.70
N VAL A 250 32.14 -4.74 -4.36
CA VAL A 250 33.23 -4.03 -3.67
C VAL A 250 32.90 -2.57 -3.43
N GLN A 251 33.38 -2.04 -2.30
CA GLN A 251 33.33 -0.62 -2.06
C GLN A 251 34.11 0.13 -3.15
N ARG A 252 33.53 1.27 -3.58
CA ARG A 252 34.12 2.14 -4.59
C ARG A 252 34.07 3.59 -4.17
N VAL A 253 35.04 4.37 -4.62
CA VAL A 253 35.01 5.83 -4.48
C VAL A 253 34.24 6.39 -5.67
N SER A 254 33.24 7.23 -5.41
CA SER A 254 32.43 7.85 -6.47
C SER A 254 32.40 9.37 -6.27
N TYR A 255 32.72 10.14 -7.32
CA TYR A 255 32.67 11.59 -7.28
C TYR A 255 32.36 12.18 -8.67
N ASN A 256 31.31 13.01 -8.77
CA ASN A 256 30.88 13.67 -10.02
C ASN A 256 30.79 12.71 -11.23
N GLY A 257 30.23 11.51 -11.04
CA GLY A 257 30.08 10.51 -12.10
C GLY A 257 31.34 9.72 -12.46
N PHE A 258 32.48 10.04 -11.85
CA PHE A 258 33.69 9.22 -11.92
C PHE A 258 33.74 8.24 -10.76
N HIS A 259 34.33 7.08 -11.03
CA HIS A 259 34.40 5.98 -10.08
C HIS A 259 35.80 5.39 -10.04
N TRP A 260 36.26 4.99 -8.88
CA TRP A 260 37.54 4.31 -8.69
C TRP A 260 37.35 3.12 -7.74
N HIS A 261 38.14 2.07 -7.93
CA HIS A 261 38.27 1.06 -6.88
C HIS A 261 38.70 1.74 -5.58
N ALA A 262 38.15 1.30 -4.44
CA ALA A 262 38.62 1.71 -3.11
C ALA A 262 39.96 1.03 -2.76
N ALA A 263 40.94 1.15 -3.64
CA ALA A 263 42.25 0.53 -3.56
C ALA A 263 43.37 1.58 -3.73
N PRO A 264 44.50 1.44 -3.00
CA PRO A 264 45.58 2.42 -2.97
C PRO A 264 46.32 2.61 -4.30
N GLU A 265 46.13 1.70 -5.26
CA GLU A 265 46.64 1.77 -6.62
C GLU A 265 45.71 2.52 -7.59
N CYS A 266 44.43 2.71 -7.25
CA CYS A 266 43.43 3.28 -8.15
C CYS A 266 43.03 4.71 -7.78
N PHE A 267 42.85 4.98 -6.48
CA PHE A 267 42.45 6.32 -6.00
C PHE A 267 43.67 7.11 -5.51
N ILE A 268 44.51 7.53 -6.46
CA ILE A 268 45.80 8.18 -6.22
C ILE A 268 45.88 9.58 -6.80
N CYS A 269 46.71 10.43 -6.20
CA CYS A 269 46.99 11.75 -6.75
C CYS A 269 47.66 11.64 -8.13
N SER A 270 47.08 12.27 -9.14
CA SER A 270 47.58 12.26 -10.52
C SER A 270 48.97 12.89 -10.70
N CYS A 271 49.49 13.62 -9.70
CA CYS A 271 50.82 14.23 -9.74
C CYS A 271 51.89 13.44 -8.98
N CYS A 272 51.58 12.93 -7.79
CA CYS A 272 52.58 12.33 -6.88
C CYS A 272 52.26 10.89 -6.46
N SER A 273 51.20 10.30 -7.02
CA SER A 273 50.74 8.93 -6.76
C SER A 273 50.38 8.62 -5.30
N LYS A 274 50.28 9.64 -4.43
CA LYS A 274 49.83 9.47 -3.06
C LYS A 274 48.39 8.93 -3.05
N CYS A 275 48.16 7.84 -2.32
CA CYS A 275 46.82 7.31 -2.06
C CYS A 275 45.93 8.37 -1.36
N LEU A 276 44.71 8.53 -1.88
CA LEU A 276 43.74 9.53 -1.43
C LEU A 276 42.55 8.92 -0.67
N ILE A 277 42.56 7.61 -0.41
CA ILE A 277 41.49 6.95 0.35
C ILE A 277 41.41 7.54 1.77
N GLY A 278 40.23 8.03 2.14
CA GLY A 278 40.00 8.71 3.42
C GLY A 278 40.73 10.05 3.57
N GLN A 279 41.34 10.58 2.52
CA GLN A 279 42.05 11.86 2.53
C GLN A 279 41.23 12.95 1.85
N LYS A 280 41.52 14.22 2.18
CA LYS A 280 41.02 15.36 1.40
C LYS A 280 41.68 15.37 0.03
N PHE A 281 40.92 15.70 -1.00
CA PHE A 281 41.40 15.75 -2.39
C PHE A 281 40.72 16.89 -3.18
N MET A 282 41.29 17.22 -4.35
CA MET A 282 40.72 18.14 -5.32
C MET A 282 40.50 17.45 -6.67
N PRO A 283 39.27 17.39 -7.20
CA PRO A 283 38.95 16.77 -8.48
C PRO A 283 38.94 17.79 -9.64
N ILE A 284 39.45 17.39 -10.81
CA ILE A 284 39.37 18.16 -12.07
C ILE A 284 39.24 17.18 -13.24
N GLN A 285 38.10 17.19 -13.94
CA GLN A 285 37.88 16.40 -15.18
C GLN A 285 38.34 14.93 -15.08
N GLY A 286 37.99 14.24 -13.98
CA GLY A 286 38.36 12.84 -13.75
C GLY A 286 39.77 12.61 -13.19
N MET A 287 40.59 13.66 -13.04
CA MET A 287 41.84 13.63 -12.25
C MET A 287 41.59 14.03 -10.80
N VAL A 288 42.42 13.54 -9.89
CA VAL A 288 42.33 13.85 -8.45
C VAL A 288 43.70 14.23 -7.88
N PHE A 289 43.74 15.24 -7.00
CA PHE A 289 44.98 15.81 -6.47
C PHE A 289 44.99 15.88 -4.94
N CYS A 290 46.13 15.59 -4.32
CA CYS A 290 46.28 15.68 -2.85
C CYS A 290 46.45 17.12 -2.33
N SER A 291 46.93 18.04 -3.17
CA SER A 291 47.24 19.43 -2.78
C SER A 291 47.20 20.38 -3.96
N VAL A 292 47.12 21.69 -3.67
CA VAL A 292 47.06 22.75 -4.69
C VAL A 292 48.35 22.77 -5.51
N ASP A 293 49.48 22.45 -4.90
CA ASP A 293 50.77 22.36 -5.58
C ASP A 293 50.78 21.22 -6.60
N CYS A 294 50.25 20.05 -6.24
CA CYS A 294 50.13 18.92 -7.16
C CYS A 294 49.22 19.24 -8.36
N LYS A 295 48.12 19.96 -8.11
CA LYS A 295 47.25 20.46 -9.17
C LYS A 295 47.98 21.40 -10.12
N LYS A 296 48.70 22.40 -9.59
CA LYS A 296 49.43 23.39 -10.39
C LYS A 296 50.51 22.75 -11.26
N LYS A 297 51.25 21.77 -10.72
CA LYS A 297 52.30 21.03 -11.44
C LYS A 297 51.80 20.28 -12.68
N MET A 298 50.53 19.87 -12.70
CA MET A 298 49.92 19.15 -13.82
C MET A 298 49.08 20.06 -14.74
N SER A 299 48.95 21.35 -14.40
CA SER A 299 48.25 22.36 -15.20
C SER A 299 49.21 23.31 -15.93
N SER A 300 50.51 23.06 -15.84
CA SER A 300 51.61 23.80 -16.49
C SER A 300 52.19 22.95 -17.62
#